data_AF-A0A7S3U9I4-F1
#
_entry.id   AF-A0A7S3U9I4-F1
#
_cell.length_a   1.000
_cell.length_b   1.000
_cell.length_c   1.000
_cell.angle_alpha   90.00
_cell.angle_beta   90.00
_cell.angle_gamma   90.00
#
_symmetry.space_group_name_H-M   'P 1'
#
loop_
_entity.id
_entity.type
_entity.pdbx_description
1 polymer ?
#
loop_
_entity_poly.entity_id
_entity_poly.type
_entity_poly.pdbx_seq_one_letter_code
_entity_poly.pdbx_strand_id
1 'polypeptide(L)'
;AARGSLASCNVSPTEVEEVYMGAVLQAGMGQAPARQVALGAEMGNDTPATTVNKVCASGMKSVMMAAQSIDLGHRQVMVAGGMEAMSKAPHYAYLRQPTPYGEHKMLDAIKSDGLTDVYNSMLM
;
A
#
# COMPACT_ATOMS: atom_id res chain seq x y z
N ALA A 1 -10.91 8.22 -3.82
CA ALA A 1 -11.48 7.42 -2.73
C ALA A 1 -11.38 8.13 -1.39
N ALA A 2 -10.19 8.32 -0.80
CA ALA A 2 -10.02 8.93 0.53
C ALA A 2 -10.74 10.28 0.71
N ARG A 3 -10.49 11.28 -0.17
CA ARG A 3 -11.22 12.58 -0.15
C ARG A 3 -12.75 12.41 -0.19
N GLY A 4 -13.22 11.54 -1.07
CA GLY A 4 -14.65 11.27 -1.22
C GLY A 4 -15.27 10.64 0.04
N SER A 5 -14.53 9.73 0.70
CA SER A 5 -14.96 9.12 1.96
C SER A 5 -15.07 10.16 3.07
N LEU A 6 -14.03 10.98 3.25
CA LEU A 6 -14.04 12.06 4.25
C LEU A 6 -15.21 13.03 4.05
N ALA A 7 -15.43 13.45 2.80
CA ALA A 7 -16.56 14.31 2.45
C ALA A 7 -17.92 13.65 2.76
N SER A 8 -18.08 12.35 2.45
CA SER A 8 -19.33 11.62 2.75
C SER A 8 -19.59 11.44 4.25
N CYS A 9 -18.54 11.44 5.07
CA CYS A 9 -18.63 11.35 6.52
C CYS A 9 -18.67 12.73 7.21
N ASN A 10 -18.59 13.83 6.44
CA ASN A 10 -18.48 15.19 6.96
C ASN A 10 -17.31 15.37 7.96
N VAL A 11 -16.16 14.76 7.65
CA VAL A 11 -14.92 14.84 8.44
C VAL A 11 -13.90 15.68 7.68
N SER A 12 -13.29 16.66 8.36
CA SER A 12 -12.20 17.44 7.78
C SER A 12 -10.96 16.56 7.60
N PRO A 13 -10.21 16.68 6.48
CA PRO A 13 -8.94 15.99 6.30
C PRO A 13 -7.92 16.25 7.43
N THR A 14 -7.99 17.42 8.07
CA THR A 14 -7.10 17.80 9.18
C THR A 14 -7.44 17.10 10.50
N GLU A 15 -8.63 16.52 10.63
CA GLU A 15 -9.03 15.75 11.81
C GLU A 15 -8.48 14.31 11.79
N VAL A 16 -7.97 13.85 10.64
CA VAL A 16 -7.43 12.51 10.50
C VAL A 16 -6.11 12.39 11.26
N GLU A 17 -6.12 11.56 12.29
CA GLU A 17 -4.97 11.37 13.17
C GLU A 17 -3.95 10.38 12.61
N GLU A 18 -4.37 9.41 11.78
CA GLU A 18 -3.48 8.40 11.20
C GLU A 18 -4.12 7.66 10.00
N VAL A 19 -3.29 7.18 9.06
CA VAL A 19 -3.73 6.53 7.82
C VAL A 19 -3.10 5.15 7.65
N TYR A 20 -3.92 4.12 7.42
CA TYR A 20 -3.45 2.78 7.01
C TYR A 20 -3.95 2.40 5.63
N MET A 21 -3.05 2.23 4.67
CA MET A 21 -3.41 1.83 3.29
C MET A 21 -2.75 0.53 2.90
N GLY A 22 -3.55 -0.45 2.50
CA GLY A 22 -3.08 -1.69 1.89
C GLY A 22 -2.54 -1.45 0.48
N ALA A 23 -1.36 -2.00 0.16
CA ALA A 23 -0.82 -2.06 -1.20
C ALA A 23 0.15 -3.24 -1.31
N VAL A 24 -0.05 -4.09 -2.32
CA VAL A 24 0.76 -5.29 -2.56
C VAL A 24 1.93 -4.96 -3.47
N LEU A 25 1.65 -4.44 -4.67
CA LEU A 25 2.67 -4.22 -5.71
C LEU A 25 3.31 -2.84 -5.56
N GLN A 26 4.12 -2.66 -4.51
CA GLN A 26 4.64 -1.34 -4.15
C GLN A 26 5.82 -0.84 -5.00
N ALA A 27 6.40 -1.70 -5.84
CA ALA A 27 7.55 -1.30 -6.63
C ALA A 27 7.21 -0.22 -7.66
N GLY A 28 8.05 0.81 -7.73
CA GLY A 28 7.84 1.95 -8.62
C GLY A 28 6.81 2.98 -8.12
N MET A 29 6.14 2.74 -6.98
CA MET A 29 5.21 3.71 -6.40
C MET A 29 5.90 4.89 -5.68
N GLY A 30 7.22 4.81 -5.47
CA GLY A 30 7.96 5.81 -4.70
C GLY A 30 7.83 5.60 -3.18
N GLN A 31 8.33 6.58 -2.42
CA GLN A 31 8.38 6.46 -0.95
C GLN A 31 6.99 6.57 -0.33
N ALA A 32 6.73 5.72 0.68
CA ALA A 32 5.55 5.74 1.53
C ALA A 32 4.21 5.94 0.78
N PRO A 33 3.73 4.95 -0.01
CA PRO A 33 2.51 5.10 -0.80
C PRO A 33 1.28 5.53 0.02
N ALA A 34 1.12 5.06 1.27
CA ALA A 34 0.04 5.51 2.16
C ALA A 34 0.13 7.01 2.49
N ARG A 35 1.35 7.56 2.60
CA ARG A 35 1.57 8.99 2.83
C ARG A 35 1.20 9.81 1.60
N GLN A 36 1.47 9.29 0.40
CA GLN A 36 1.02 9.93 -0.84
C GLN A 36 -0.51 10.00 -0.92
N VAL A 37 -1.22 8.98 -0.43
CA VAL A 37 -2.68 9.04 -0.28
C VAL A 37 -3.09 10.12 0.73
N ALA A 38 -2.45 10.18 1.90
CA ALA A 38 -2.78 11.18 2.91
C ALA A 38 -2.60 12.62 2.39
N LEU A 39 -1.44 12.91 1.80
CA LEU A 39 -1.14 14.21 1.20
C LEU A 39 -2.05 14.52 0.01
N GLY A 40 -2.25 13.54 -0.87
CA GLY A 40 -3.18 13.67 -1.99
C GLY A 40 -4.63 13.85 -1.54
N ALA A 41 -4.97 13.44 -0.31
CA ALA A 41 -6.27 13.64 0.30
C ALA A 41 -6.38 14.93 1.14
N GLU A 42 -5.36 15.79 1.09
CA GLU A 42 -5.30 17.08 1.80
C GLU A 42 -5.30 16.93 3.33
N MET A 43 -4.88 15.77 3.84
CA MET A 43 -4.66 15.56 5.27
C MET A 43 -3.43 16.32 5.77
N GLY A 44 -3.26 16.39 7.09
CA GLY A 44 -2.15 17.07 7.75
C GLY A 44 -0.76 16.63 7.25
N ASN A 45 0.18 17.58 7.23
CA ASN A 45 1.58 17.29 6.91
C ASN A 45 2.27 16.40 7.96
N ASP A 46 1.69 16.35 9.14
CA ASP A 46 2.07 15.58 10.32
C ASP A 46 1.27 14.29 10.49
N THR A 47 0.18 14.06 9.73
CA THR A 47 -0.61 12.83 9.79
C THR A 47 0.26 11.60 9.46
N PRO A 48 0.52 10.70 10.44
CA PRO A 48 1.27 9.48 10.21
C PRO A 48 0.55 8.57 9.22
N ALA A 49 1.32 7.85 8.40
CA ALA A 49 0.76 6.96 7.40
C ALA A 49 1.59 5.68 7.27
N THR A 50 0.92 4.53 7.27
CA THR A 50 1.56 3.22 7.13
C THR A 50 0.99 2.45 5.95
N THR A 51 1.87 1.94 5.10
CA THR A 51 1.48 1.02 4.02
C THR A 51 1.53 -0.41 4.52
N VAL A 52 0.43 -1.13 4.38
CA VAL A 52 0.27 -2.51 4.85
C VAL A 52 0.36 -3.47 3.66
N ASN A 53 1.20 -4.50 3.77
CA ASN A 53 1.21 -5.60 2.82
C ASN A 53 0.85 -6.92 3.52
N LYS A 54 -0.33 -7.42 3.21
CA LYS A 54 -0.84 -8.76 3.53
C LYS A 54 -1.47 -9.40 2.29
N VAL A 55 -0.81 -9.23 1.13
CA VAL A 55 -1.31 -9.70 -0.18
C VAL A 55 -2.77 -9.28 -0.38
N CYS A 56 -3.66 -10.17 -0.80
CA CYS A 56 -5.08 -9.87 -1.06
C CYS A 56 -5.80 -9.28 0.15
N ALA A 57 -5.35 -9.60 1.37
CA ALA A 57 -5.97 -9.14 2.62
C ALA A 57 -5.45 -7.77 3.09
N SER A 58 -4.54 -7.11 2.35
CA SER A 58 -3.91 -5.84 2.77
C SER A 58 -4.93 -4.76 3.12
N GLY A 59 -5.95 -4.57 2.27
CA GLY A 59 -6.97 -3.56 2.48
C GLY A 59 -7.91 -3.87 3.66
N MET A 60 -8.16 -5.15 3.95
CA MET A 60 -8.94 -5.51 5.13
C MET A 60 -8.10 -5.42 6.40
N LYS A 61 -6.82 -5.80 6.33
CA LYS A 61 -5.90 -5.74 7.45
C LYS A 61 -5.67 -4.31 7.94
N SER A 62 -5.59 -3.34 7.03
CA SER A 62 -5.49 -1.92 7.40
C SER A 62 -6.71 -1.45 8.20
N VAL A 63 -7.92 -1.85 7.79
CA VAL A 63 -9.16 -1.54 8.52
C VAL A 63 -9.18 -2.22 9.89
N MET A 64 -8.77 -3.48 9.99
CA MET A 64 -8.65 -4.16 11.29
C MET A 64 -7.68 -3.44 12.23
N MET A 65 -6.53 -2.98 11.71
CA MET A 65 -5.55 -2.23 12.52
C MET A 65 -6.10 -0.88 12.97
N ALA A 66 -6.82 -0.16 12.11
CA ALA A 66 -7.44 1.11 12.47
C ALA A 66 -8.53 0.91 13.54
N ALA A 67 -9.40 -0.10 13.37
CA ALA A 67 -10.41 -0.45 14.35
C ALA A 67 -9.80 -0.80 15.71
N GLN A 68 -8.70 -1.56 15.74
CA GLN A 68 -7.97 -1.87 16.98
C GLN A 68 -7.40 -0.60 17.65
N SER A 69 -6.85 0.33 16.88
CA SER A 69 -6.31 1.59 17.40
C SER A 69 -7.41 2.47 18.04
N ILE A 70 -8.59 2.49 17.41
CA ILE A 70 -9.77 3.21 17.93
C ILE A 70 -10.32 2.53 19.19
N ASP A 71 -10.47 1.20 19.17
CA ASP A 71 -10.99 0.41 20.30
C ASP A 71 -10.09 0.52 21.55
N LEU A 72 -8.77 0.59 21.35
CA LEU A 72 -7.78 0.82 22.42
C LEU A 72 -7.69 2.30 22.86
N GLY A 73 -8.45 3.20 22.24
CA GLY A 73 -8.46 4.62 22.56
C GLY A 73 -7.19 5.39 22.15
N HIS A 74 -6.38 4.84 21.25
CA HIS A 74 -5.15 5.51 20.76
C HIS A 74 -5.45 6.62 19.75
N ARG A 75 -6.52 6.45 18.97
CA ARG A 75 -6.95 7.36 17.91
C ARG A 75 -8.47 7.46 17.90
N GLN A 76 -9.03 8.56 17.42
CA GLN A 76 -10.49 8.71 17.25
C GLN A 76 -10.89 8.73 15.78
N VAL A 77 -10.10 9.39 14.93
CA VAL A 77 -10.38 9.53 13.51
C VAL A 77 -9.22 8.97 12.69
N MET A 78 -9.49 7.93 11.91
CA MET A 78 -8.50 7.28 11.06
C MET A 78 -9.07 7.01 9.66
N VAL A 79 -8.19 7.02 8.66
CA VAL A 79 -8.52 6.53 7.31
C VAL A 79 -7.84 5.20 7.07
N ALA A 80 -8.63 4.19 6.70
CA ALA A 80 -8.11 2.89 6.34
C ALA A 80 -8.72 2.38 5.03
N GLY A 81 -7.95 1.57 4.31
CA GLY A 81 -8.41 0.94 3.07
C GLY A 81 -7.30 0.28 2.29
N GLY A 82 -7.46 0.17 0.98
CA GLY A 82 -6.46 -0.38 0.07
C GLY A 82 -6.41 0.37 -1.26
N MET A 83 -5.29 0.26 -1.94
CA MET A 83 -5.08 0.77 -3.29
C MET A 83 -4.16 -0.17 -4.06
N GLU A 84 -4.40 -0.31 -5.36
CA GLU A 84 -3.57 -1.12 -6.23
C GLU A 84 -3.72 -0.61 -7.67
N ALA A 85 -2.65 -0.72 -8.45
CA ALA A 85 -2.68 -0.46 -9.89
C ALA A 85 -1.85 -1.52 -10.61
N MET A 86 -2.39 -2.72 -10.76
CA MET A 86 -1.69 -3.85 -11.38
C MET A 86 -1.17 -3.50 -12.79
N SER A 87 -1.93 -2.74 -13.57
CA SER A 87 -1.51 -2.30 -14.92
C SER A 87 -0.28 -1.38 -14.93
N LYS A 88 0.14 -0.85 -13.78
CA LYS A 88 1.34 0.00 -13.62
C LYS A 88 2.52 -0.73 -12.98
N ALA A 89 2.36 -2.02 -12.67
CA ALA A 89 3.44 -2.80 -12.09
C ALA A 89 4.63 -2.91 -13.07
N PRO A 90 5.87 -2.70 -12.60
CA PRO A 90 7.05 -2.74 -13.46
C PRO A 90 7.49 -4.17 -13.74
N HIS A 91 8.49 -4.32 -14.62
CA HIS A 91 9.32 -5.51 -14.66
C HIS A 91 10.63 -5.27 -13.90
N TYR A 92 11.20 -6.31 -13.29
CA TYR A 92 12.46 -6.25 -12.55
C TYR A 92 13.62 -6.84 -13.34
N ALA A 93 14.81 -6.25 -13.14
CA ALA A 93 16.09 -6.82 -13.52
C ALA A 93 17.10 -6.58 -12.38
N TYR A 94 17.85 -7.62 -11.99
CA TYR A 94 18.82 -7.54 -10.88
C TYR A 94 20.17 -6.96 -11.33
N LEU A 95 20.16 -5.70 -11.78
CA LEU A 95 21.34 -5.05 -12.37
C LEU A 95 22.24 -4.32 -11.35
N ARG A 96 21.93 -4.40 -10.05
CA ARG A 96 22.75 -3.77 -9.00
C ARG A 96 24.13 -4.43 -8.89
N GLN A 97 24.23 -5.72 -9.19
CA GLN A 97 25.48 -6.46 -9.26
C GLN A 97 25.94 -6.60 -10.72
N PRO A 98 27.25 -6.76 -10.99
CA PRO A 98 27.76 -6.97 -12.34
C PRO A 98 27.04 -8.14 -13.01
N THR A 99 26.49 -7.87 -14.19
CA THR A 99 25.74 -8.87 -14.96
C THR A 99 26.69 -9.52 -15.98
N PRO A 100 26.98 -10.83 -15.87
CA PRO A 100 27.91 -11.51 -16.78
C PRO A 100 27.34 -11.62 -18.20
N TYR A 101 28.21 -11.93 -19.16
CA TYR A 101 27.79 -12.18 -20.54
C TYR A 101 26.80 -13.34 -20.63
N GLY A 102 25.69 -13.15 -21.34
CA GLY A 102 24.63 -14.15 -21.52
C GLY A 102 23.24 -13.53 -21.58
N GLU A 103 22.23 -14.38 -21.74
CA GLU A 103 20.82 -13.98 -21.69
C GLU A 103 20.36 -13.78 -20.24
N HIS A 104 19.56 -12.73 -20.02
CA HIS A 104 19.01 -12.40 -18.70
C HIS A 104 17.50 -12.23 -18.78
N LYS A 105 16.79 -12.80 -17.80
CA LYS A 105 15.33 -12.72 -17.72
C LYS A 105 14.91 -11.49 -16.94
N MET A 106 13.89 -10.80 -17.44
CA MET A 106 13.15 -9.80 -16.65
C MET A 106 12.01 -10.49 -15.91
N LEU A 107 11.80 -10.14 -14.65
CA LEU A 107 10.69 -10.66 -13.85
C LEU A 107 9.48 -9.73 -13.94
N ASP A 108 8.29 -10.28 -14.10
CA ASP A 108 7.03 -9.54 -13.99
C ASP A 108 6.69 -9.36 -12.50
N ALA A 109 6.57 -8.11 -12.03
CA ALA A 109 6.28 -7.81 -10.64
C ALA A 109 4.92 -8.33 -10.16
N ILE A 110 3.90 -8.37 -11.03
CA ILE A 110 2.57 -8.91 -10.71
C ILE A 110 2.73 -10.39 -10.36
N LYS A 111 3.43 -11.11 -11.23
CA LYS A 111 3.68 -12.52 -11.06
C LYS A 111 4.55 -12.77 -9.83
N SER A 112 5.67 -12.07 -9.68
CA SER A 112 6.64 -12.34 -8.61
C SER A 112 6.13 -11.96 -7.23
N ASP A 113 5.49 -10.80 -7.08
CA ASP A 113 5.19 -10.23 -5.77
C ASP A 113 3.74 -10.42 -5.36
N GLY A 114 2.84 -10.64 -6.32
CA GLY A 114 1.40 -10.77 -6.09
C GLY A 114 0.86 -12.19 -6.22
N LEU A 115 1.29 -12.94 -7.23
CA LEU A 115 0.58 -14.14 -7.70
C LEU A 115 1.36 -15.44 -7.64
N THR A 116 2.64 -15.44 -7.27
CA THR A 116 3.42 -16.69 -7.14
C THR A 116 3.57 -17.08 -5.68
N ASP A 117 3.18 -18.30 -5.34
CA ASP A 117 3.53 -18.89 -4.04
C ASP A 117 5.05 -19.12 -3.98
N VAL A 118 5.68 -18.46 -3.02
CA VAL A 118 7.14 -18.46 -2.85
C VAL A 118 7.69 -19.84 -2.46
N TYR A 119 6.86 -20.74 -1.94
CA TYR A 119 7.29 -22.07 -1.47
C TYR A 119 7.13 -23.16 -2.53
N ASN A 120 6.04 -23.15 -3.29
CA ASN A 120 5.75 -24.21 -4.27
C ASN A 120 5.98 -23.77 -5.73
N SER A 121 6.36 -22.51 -5.99
CA SER A 121 6.54 -21.96 -7.35
C SER A 121 5.31 -22.13 -8.26
N MET A 122 4.12 -22.17 -7.64
CA MET A 122 2.84 -22.25 -8.34
C MET A 122 2.18 -20.87 -8.37
N LEU A 123 1.42 -20.61 -9.44
CA LEU A 123 0.55 -19.43 -9.48
C LEU A 123 -0.65 -19.68 -8.54
N MET A 124 -0.93 -18.69 -7.70
CA MET A 124 -2.14 -18.61 -6.88
C MET A 124 -3.33 -18.09 -7.67
#